data_AF-A0A2V7K549-F1
#
_entry.id   AF-A0A2V7K549-F1
#
_cell.length_a   1.000
_cell.length_b   1.000
_cell.length_c   1.000
_cell.angle_alpha   90.00
_cell.angle_beta   90.00
_cell.angle_gamma   90.00
#
_symmetry.space_group_name_H-M   'P 1'
#
loop_
_entity.id
_entity.type
_entity.pdbx_description
1 polymer ?
#
loop_
_entity_poly.entity_id
_entity_poly.type
_entity_poly.pdbx_seq_one_letter_code
_entity_poly.pdbx_strand_id
1 'polypeptide(L)'
;MALGRLIARNRRRYGGYVVHTGIVMLFVAFSGMAFKTETEATLRPGESVSLRSPYGSTYTFTHLGISQYDALNRLVTAAAVEVRRDGKRIGMLNPEKRQH
;
A
#
# COMPACT_ATOMS: atom_id res chain seq x y z
N MET A 1 -33.00 -20.70 -25.28
CA MET A 1 -32.26 -20.42 -24.03
C MET A 1 -32.98 -21.02 -22.81
N ALA A 2 -32.66 -22.25 -22.42
CA ALA A 2 -33.33 -22.95 -21.30
C ALA A 2 -32.91 -22.42 -19.91
N LEU A 3 -31.70 -21.89 -19.77
CA LEU A 3 -31.13 -21.42 -18.49
C LEU A 3 -31.85 -20.17 -17.94
N GLY A 4 -32.19 -19.21 -18.81
CA GLY A 4 -32.91 -17.98 -18.41
C GLY A 4 -34.32 -18.26 -17.88
N ARG A 5 -35.00 -19.29 -18.42
CA ARG A 5 -36.36 -19.68 -18.00
C ARG A 5 -36.36 -20.35 -16.61
N LEU A 6 -35.29 -21.08 -16.27
CA LEU A 6 -35.08 -21.65 -14.93
C LEU A 6 -34.85 -20.56 -13.87
N ILE A 7 -34.01 -19.56 -14.21
CA ILE A 7 -33.74 -18.40 -13.35
C ILE A 7 -35.00 -17.56 -13.12
N ALA A 8 -35.79 -17.32 -14.17
CA ALA A 8 -37.04 -16.55 -14.08
C ALA A 8 -38.10 -17.25 -13.22
N ARG A 9 -38.23 -18.58 -13.31
CA ARG A 9 -39.24 -19.35 -12.55
C ARG A 9 -38.94 -19.40 -11.04
N ASN A 10 -37.67 -19.32 -10.65
CA ASN A 10 -37.25 -19.33 -9.25
C ASN A 10 -36.48 -18.05 -8.85
N ARG A 11 -36.92 -16.90 -9.38
CA ARG A 11 -36.32 -15.57 -9.21
C ARG A 11 -35.95 -15.25 -7.76
N ARG A 12 -36.80 -15.62 -6.80
CA ARG A 12 -36.60 -15.31 -5.38
C ARG A 12 -35.39 -16.05 -4.79
N ARG A 13 -35.15 -17.30 -5.21
CA ARG A 13 -34.02 -18.12 -4.73
C ARG A 13 -32.71 -17.73 -5.43
N TYR A 14 -32.71 -17.65 -6.76
CA TYR A 14 -31.51 -17.34 -7.53
C TYR A 14 -31.09 -15.87 -7.40
N GLY A 15 -32.05 -14.93 -7.31
CA GLY A 15 -31.74 -13.53 -7.01
C GLY A 15 -31.10 -13.37 -5.63
N GLY A 16 -31.59 -14.13 -4.64
CA GLY A 16 -30.97 -14.19 -3.31
C GLY A 16 -29.52 -14.65 -3.36
N TYR A 17 -29.21 -15.72 -4.10
CA TYR A 17 -27.83 -16.20 -4.24
C TYR A 17 -26.91 -15.21 -4.95
N VAL A 18 -27.39 -14.52 -5.99
CA VAL A 18 -26.61 -13.47 -6.67
C VAL A 18 -26.27 -12.33 -5.71
N VAL A 19 -27.25 -11.86 -4.91
CA VAL A 19 -27.02 -10.80 -3.91
C VAL A 19 -26.06 -11.26 -2.81
N HIS A 20 -26.24 -12.46 -2.27
CA HIS A 20 -25.35 -13.01 -1.24
C HIS A 20 -23.92 -13.19 -1.76
N THR A 21 -23.77 -13.66 -3.00
CA THR A 21 -22.44 -13.81 -3.59
C THR A 21 -21.81 -12.45 -3.85
N GLY A 22 -22.59 -11.47 -4.33
CA GLY A 22 -22.13 -10.09 -4.52
C GLY A 22 -21.66 -9.43 -3.22
N ILE A 23 -22.43 -9.56 -2.13
CA ILE A 23 -22.03 -8.96 -0.84
C ILE A 23 -20.77 -9.63 -0.29
N VAL A 24 -20.62 -10.96 -0.42
CA VAL A 24 -19.40 -11.67 -0.02
C VAL A 24 -18.19 -11.19 -0.82
N MET A 25 -18.32 -11.01 -2.13
CA MET A 25 -17.24 -10.46 -2.97
C MET A 25 -16.84 -9.04 -2.56
N LEU A 26 -17.81 -8.18 -2.24
CA LEU A 26 -17.54 -6.82 -1.74
C LEU A 26 -16.78 -6.85 -0.41
N PHE A 27 -17.20 -7.69 0.54
CA PHE A 27 -16.48 -7.83 1.81
C PHE A 27 -15.04 -8.33 1.61
N VAL A 28 -14.82 -9.29 0.72
CA VAL A 28 -13.47 -9.76 0.39
C VAL A 28 -12.63 -8.63 -0.20
N ALA A 29 -13.17 -7.86 -1.15
CA ALA A 29 -12.46 -6.76 -1.78
C ALA A 29 -12.00 -5.68 -0.77
N PHE A 30 -12.85 -5.34 0.21
CA PHE A 30 -12.52 -4.32 1.21
C PHE A 30 -11.73 -4.84 2.40
N SER A 31 -11.77 -6.15 2.69
CA SER A 31 -11.11 -6.74 3.85
C SER A 31 -9.61 -6.45 3.93
N GLY A 32 -8.92 -6.37 2.78
CA GLY A 32 -7.50 -6.04 2.72
C GLY A 32 -7.16 -4.60 3.14
N MET A 33 -8.09 -3.65 2.99
CA MET A 33 -7.85 -2.25 3.34
C MET A 33 -7.70 -2.03 4.85
N ALA A 34 -8.28 -2.92 5.67
CA ALA A 34 -8.15 -2.85 7.13
C ALA A 34 -6.71 -3.06 7.63
N PHE A 35 -5.82 -3.61 6.80
CA PHE A 35 -4.41 -3.85 7.13
C PHE A 35 -3.47 -2.79 6.57
N LYS A 36 -3.99 -1.70 5.98
CA LYS A 36 -3.15 -0.61 5.52
C LYS A 36 -2.65 0.19 6.73
N THR A 37 -1.34 0.27 6.92
CA THR A 37 -0.71 1.14 7.91
C THR A 37 0.04 2.25 7.18
N GLU A 38 -0.39 3.49 7.41
CA GLU A 38 0.32 4.69 6.93
C GLU A 38 0.87 5.44 8.14
N THR A 39 2.07 6.00 7.99
CA THR A 39 2.69 6.84 9.01
C THR A 39 3.38 8.00 8.32
N GLU A 40 2.93 9.20 8.65
CA GLU A 40 3.55 10.44 8.20
C GLU A 40 4.47 10.95 9.31
N ALA A 41 5.74 11.15 8.98
CA ALA A 41 6.73 11.69 9.90
C ALA A 41 7.68 12.62 9.15
N THR A 42 7.93 13.79 9.73
CA THR A 42 8.94 14.73 9.24
C THR A 42 10.26 14.41 9.93
N LEU A 43 11.24 13.93 9.17
CA LEU A 43 12.55 13.55 9.69
C LEU A 43 13.62 14.55 9.29
N ARG A 44 14.40 15.04 10.25
CA ARG A 44 15.66 15.73 10.00
C ARG A 44 16.76 14.72 9.62
N PRO A 45 17.82 15.13 8.90
CA PRO A 45 18.95 14.25 8.64
C PRO A 45 19.50 13.65 9.94
N GLY A 46 19.69 12.33 9.98
CA GLY A 46 20.08 11.55 11.14
C GLY A 46 18.91 11.02 11.98
N GLU A 47 17.69 11.53 11.81
CA GLU A 47 16.51 11.02 12.52
C GLU A 47 15.95 9.77 11.86
N SER A 48 15.31 8.93 12.68
CA SER A 48 14.68 7.69 12.24
C SER A 48 13.27 7.53 12.78
N VAL A 49 12.38 6.94 11.98
CA VAL A 49 11.05 6.51 12.41
C VAL A 49 10.94 4.99 12.28
N SER A 50 10.28 4.36 13.25
CA SER A 50 9.98 2.92 13.20
C SER A 50 8.49 2.68 12.97
N LEU A 51 8.19 1.83 12.00
CA LEU A 51 6.86 1.39 11.63
C LEU A 51 6.73 -0.11 11.88
N ARG A 52 5.77 -0.50 12.72
CA ARG A 52 5.43 -1.91 12.89
C ARG A 52 4.42 -2.32 11.83
N SER A 53 4.76 -3.33 11.04
CA SER A 53 3.86 -3.91 10.06
C SER A 53 2.81 -4.79 10.76
N PRO A 54 1.57 -4.84 10.23
CA PRO A 54 0.55 -5.79 10.69
C PRO A 54 1.00 -7.26 10.65
N TYR A 55 2.00 -7.57 9.81
CA TYR A 55 2.58 -8.90 9.66
C TYR A 55 3.69 -9.21 10.67
N GLY A 56 3.96 -8.32 11.63
CA GLY A 56 4.87 -8.56 12.76
C GLY A 56 6.28 -7.97 12.62
N SER A 57 6.75 -7.68 11.40
CA SER A 57 8.05 -7.06 11.17
C SER A 57 8.08 -5.57 11.53
N THR A 58 9.21 -5.09 12.05
CA THR A 58 9.47 -3.67 12.30
C THR A 58 10.37 -3.11 11.23
N TYR A 59 9.92 -2.04 10.58
CA TYR A 59 10.71 -1.28 9.61
C TYR A 59 11.21 -0.01 10.26
N THR A 60 12.51 0.26 10.15
CA THR A 60 13.10 1.53 10.56
C THR A 60 13.56 2.27 9.32
N PHE A 61 13.06 3.48 9.16
CA PHE A 61 13.44 4.41 8.10
C PHE A 61 14.34 5.48 8.71
N THR A 62 15.55 5.63 8.19
CA THR A 62 16.51 6.64 8.67
C THR A 62 16.78 7.64 7.55
N HIS A 63 16.56 8.92 7.82
CA HIS A 63 16.85 9.97 6.86
C HIS A 63 18.36 10.23 6.87
N LEU A 64 19.07 9.82 5.82
CA LEU A 64 20.52 10.00 5.71
C LEU A 64 20.91 11.40 5.19
N GLY A 65 19.93 12.19 4.76
CA GLY A 65 20.11 13.53 4.23
C GLY A 65 19.63 13.65 2.79
N ILE A 66 19.94 14.79 2.18
CA ILE A 66 19.55 15.13 0.82
C ILE A 66 20.74 14.81 -0.10
N SER A 67 20.53 13.91 -1.06
CA SER A 67 21.46 13.66 -2.16
C SER A 67 21.02 14.51 -3.36
N GLN A 68 21.88 15.42 -3.78
CA GLN A 68 21.73 16.14 -5.05
C GLN A 68 22.52 15.40 -6.11
N TYR A 69 21.87 14.96 -7.18
CA TYR A 69 22.54 14.39 -8.34
C TYR A 69 22.07 15.06 -9.62
N ASP A 70 22.98 15.18 -10.59
CA ASP A 70 22.67 15.70 -11.91
C ASP A 70 22.02 14.61 -12.75
N ALA A 71 20.79 14.86 -13.21
CA ALA A 71 20.11 14.02 -14.17
C ALA A 71 19.58 14.89 -15.32
N LEU A 72 20.11 14.66 -16.53
CA LEU A 72 19.60 15.21 -17.79
C LEU A 72 19.33 16.74 -17.74
N ASN A 73 20.37 17.55 -17.48
CA ASN A 73 20.27 19.02 -17.35
C ASN A 73 19.40 19.52 -16.18
N ARG A 74 19.17 18.69 -15.15
CA ARG A 74 18.45 19.10 -13.94
C ARG A 74 19.16 18.61 -12.69
N LEU A 75 19.36 19.53 -11.75
CA LEU A 75 19.69 19.24 -10.36
C LEU A 75 18.47 18.56 -9.70
N VAL A 76 18.61 17.28 -9.37
CA VAL A 76 17.58 16.49 -8.67
C VAL A 76 17.93 16.44 -7.20
N THR A 77 17.07 17.03 -6.37
CA THR A 77 17.15 16.96 -4.91
C THR A 77 16.33 15.76 -4.43
N ALA A 78 17.01 14.65 -4.09
CA ALA A 78 16.37 13.46 -3.54
C ALA A 78 16.71 13.29 -2.06
N ALA A 79 15.75 12.87 -1.24
CA ALA A 79 16.07 12.46 0.13
C ALA A 79 16.58 11.02 0.11
N ALA A 80 17.75 10.76 0.69
CA ALA A 80 18.26 9.41 0.87
C ALA A 80 17.73 8.82 2.17
N VAL A 81 16.98 7.74 2.09
CA VAL A 81 16.34 7.08 3.23
C VAL A 81 16.84 5.63 3.32
N GLU A 82 17.58 5.30 4.37
CA GLU A 82 17.93 3.90 4.64
C GLU A 82 16.72 3.16 5.23
N VAL A 83 16.49 1.94 4.75
CA VAL A 83 15.45 1.05 5.27
C VAL A 83 16.09 -0.17 5.91
N ARG A 84 15.70 -0.43 7.15
CA ARG A 84 16.04 -1.63 7.91
C ARG A 84 14.76 -2.40 8.24
N ARG A 85 14.77 -3.71 8.10
CA ARG A 85 13.71 -4.60 8.61
C ARG A 85 14.29 -5.45 9.72
N ASP A 86 13.68 -5.40 10.90
CA ASP A 86 14.07 -6.20 12.06
C ASP A 86 15.58 -6.07 12.38
N GLY A 87 16.11 -4.85 12.27
CA GLY A 87 17.52 -4.55 12.49
C GLY A 87 18.46 -4.96 11.34
N LYS A 88 17.99 -5.59 10.26
CA LYS A 88 18.79 -5.86 9.07
C LYS A 88 18.56 -4.79 8.01
N ARG A 89 19.64 -4.20 7.48
CA ARG A 89 19.56 -3.26 6.35
C ARG A 89 19.05 -4.00 5.12
N ILE A 90 17.94 -3.52 4.54
CA ILE A 90 17.32 -4.13 3.35
C ILE A 90 17.54 -3.30 2.09
N GLY A 91 17.84 -2.01 2.22
CA GLY A 91 18.08 -1.15 1.06
C GLY A 91 18.06 0.33 1.38
N MET A 92 18.15 1.13 0.32
CA MET A 92 18.06 2.58 0.36
C MET A 92 16.95 3.01 -0.60
N LEU A 93 16.08 3.89 -0.14
CA LEU A 93 15.06 4.55 -0.94
C LEU A 93 15.54 5.98 -1.23
N ASN A 94 15.38 6.42 -2.47
CA ASN A 94 15.66 7.79 -2.88
C ASN A 94 14.37 8.46 -3.37
N PRO A 95 13.39 8.74 -2.49
CA PRO A 95 12.19 9.47 -2.89
C PRO A 95 12.56 10.82 -3.52
N GLU A 96 12.20 10.98 -4.78
CA GLU A 96 12.32 12.23 -5.51
C GLU A 96 11.04 13.05 -5.31
N LYS A 97 11.19 14.32 -4.92
CA LYS A 97 10.07 15.26 -4.95
C LYS A 97 10.03 15.95 -6.33
N ARG A 98 9.22 15.44 -7.26
CA ARG A 98 8.82 16.24 -8.44
C ARG A 98 7.72 17.21 -8.03
N GLN A 99 8.08 18.46 -7.74
CA GLN A 99 7.11 19.54 -7.72
C GLN A 99 6.70 19.86 -9.17
N HIS A 100 5.40 19.75 -9.45
CA HIS A 100 4.73 20.29 -10.63
C HIS A 100 3.95 21.53 -10.22
#